data_AF-A0A434THE2-F1
#
_entry.id   AF-A0A434THE2-F1
#
_cell.length_a   1.000
_cell.length_b   1.000
_cell.length_c   1.000
_cell.angle_alpha   90.00
_cell.angle_beta   90.00
_cell.angle_gamma   90.00
#
_symmetry.space_group_name_H-M   'P 1'
#
loop_
_entity.id
_entity.type
_entity.pdbx_description
1 polymer ?
#
loop_
_entity_poly.entity_id
_entity_poly.type
_entity_poly.pdbx_seq_one_letter_code
_entity_poly.pdbx_strand_id
1 'polypeptide(L)'
;MELNTIESHDIGTALEREPVHARAAKKVFVKTYGCQMNVYDSQRMTDALAADGYVATDAVEDADLVLLNTCHIREKAAEKVYSELGR
;
A
#
# COMPACT_ATOMS: atom_id res chain seq x y z
N MET A 1 -39.06 -7.93 38.35
CA MET A 1 -40.04 -8.31 37.31
C MET A 1 -39.70 -7.45 36.11
N GLU A 2 -38.55 -7.76 35.52
CA GLU A 2 -38.41 -8.50 34.24
C GLU A 2 -38.63 -7.54 33.06
N LEU A 3 -37.84 -7.49 31.99
CA LEU A 3 -36.62 -8.20 31.53
C LEU A 3 -36.27 -7.51 30.18
N ASN A 4 -34.97 -7.30 29.91
CA ASN A 4 -34.26 -7.48 28.62
C ASN A 4 -34.77 -6.79 27.33
N THR A 5 -34.01 -6.46 26.28
CA THR A 5 -32.59 -6.50 25.84
C THR A 5 -32.66 -5.85 24.43
N ILE A 6 -31.70 -5.02 24.00
CA ILE A 6 -30.69 -5.35 22.99
C ILE A 6 -29.62 -4.24 23.05
N GLU A 7 -28.40 -4.67 23.33
CA GLU A 7 -27.18 -3.92 23.05
C GLU A 7 -26.93 -3.85 21.55
N SER A 8 -26.51 -2.68 21.07
CA SER A 8 -25.68 -2.57 19.89
C SER A 8 -24.50 -1.68 20.24
N HIS A 9 -23.53 -2.31 20.89
CA HIS A 9 -22.12 -1.95 20.82
C HIS A 9 -21.69 -2.01 19.35
N ASP A 10 -21.80 -0.91 18.62
CA ASP A 10 -21.18 -0.77 17.30
C ASP A 10 -19.91 0.08 17.41
N ILE A 11 -18.87 -0.60 17.89
CA ILE A 11 -17.50 -0.61 17.38
C ILE A 11 -17.09 0.59 16.50
N GLY A 12 -16.08 1.31 17.02
CA GLY A 12 -15.46 2.53 16.52
C GLY A 12 -15.42 2.71 15.00
N THR A 13 -15.94 3.84 14.53
CA THR A 13 -15.84 4.27 13.15
C THR A 13 -15.12 5.60 13.05
N ALA A 14 -14.25 5.66 12.04
CA ALA A 14 -13.58 6.83 11.49
C ALA A 14 -12.50 7.49 12.38
N LEU A 15 -11.28 6.98 12.26
CA LEU A 15 -10.11 7.86 12.25
C LEU A 15 -10.35 8.93 11.19
N GLU A 16 -10.59 10.15 11.63
CA GLU A 16 -10.82 11.32 10.80
C GLU A 16 -9.62 11.50 9.86
N ARG A 17 -9.81 11.23 8.55
CA ARG A 17 -8.83 11.61 7.53
C ARG A 17 -8.86 13.13 7.45
N GLU A 18 -7.87 13.77 8.05
CA GLU A 18 -7.68 15.22 7.93
C GLU A 18 -7.79 15.66 6.46
N PRO A 19 -8.38 16.84 6.18
CA PRO A 19 -8.61 17.29 4.81
C PRO A 19 -7.25 17.40 4.11
N VAL A 20 -7.09 16.65 3.03
CA VAL A 20 -5.93 16.73 2.16
C VAL A 20 -5.96 18.15 1.58
N HIS A 21 -5.19 19.07 2.18
CA HIS A 21 -4.78 20.32 1.53
C HIS A 21 -4.47 20.00 0.08
N ALA A 22 -4.80 20.88 -0.87
CA ALA A 22 -4.45 20.75 -2.29
C ALA A 22 -2.93 20.58 -2.43
N ARG A 23 -2.47 19.35 -2.24
CA ARG A 23 -1.08 18.93 -2.13
C ARG A 23 -0.81 18.31 -3.50
N ALA A 24 0.28 18.75 -4.11
CA ALA A 24 0.74 18.19 -5.38
C ALA A 24 0.62 16.66 -5.33
N ALA A 25 0.20 16.05 -6.44
CA ALA A 25 -0.06 14.62 -6.50
C ALA A 25 1.14 13.85 -5.96
N LYS A 26 0.89 13.00 -4.95
CA LYS A 26 1.96 12.25 -4.28
C LYS A 26 2.54 11.23 -5.26
N LYS A 27 3.85 11.04 -5.26
CA LYS A 27 4.52 10.11 -6.18
C LYS A 27 4.74 8.74 -5.53
N VAL A 28 4.49 7.66 -6.26
CA VAL A 28 4.79 6.29 -5.84
C VAL A 28 5.80 5.62 -6.78
N PHE A 29 6.88 5.09 -6.22
CA PHE A 29 7.83 4.23 -6.92
C PHE A 29 7.54 2.77 -6.58
N VAL A 30 7.39 1.92 -7.60
CA VAL A 30 7.10 0.49 -7.42
C VAL A 30 8.25 -0.34 -7.98
N LYS A 31 8.90 -1.11 -7.12
CA LYS A 31 9.91 -2.09 -7.51
C LYS A 31 9.36 -3.49 -7.32
N THR A 32 9.42 -4.28 -8.37
CA THR A 32 8.85 -5.63 -8.38
C THR A 32 9.94 -6.69 -8.47
N TYR A 33 9.89 -7.67 -7.57
CA TYR A 33 10.72 -8.86 -7.55
C TYR A 33 9.81 -10.09 -7.61
N GLY A 34 10.18 -11.08 -8.42
CA GLY A 34 9.40 -12.31 -8.55
C GLY A 34 9.05 -12.62 -10.00
N CYS A 35 7.79 -12.96 -10.25
CA CYS A 35 7.31 -13.42 -11.55
C CYS A 35 6.26 -12.48 -12.16
N GLN A 36 5.67 -12.90 -13.28
CA GLN A 36 4.61 -12.16 -13.99
C GLN A 36 3.38 -11.88 -13.10
N MET A 37 3.11 -12.74 -12.11
CA MET A 37 2.03 -12.49 -11.15
C MET A 37 2.31 -11.24 -10.32
N ASN A 38 3.54 -11.08 -9.80
CA ASN A 38 3.91 -9.86 -9.07
C ASN A 38 3.85 -8.61 -9.97
N VAL A 39 4.15 -8.72 -11.26
CA VAL A 39 4.01 -7.59 -12.20
C VAL A 39 2.54 -7.18 -12.31
N TYR A 40 1.65 -8.16 -12.47
CA TYR A 40 0.22 -7.91 -12.50
C TYR A 40 -0.30 -7.33 -11.18
N ASP A 41 0.14 -7.86 -10.05
CA ASP A 41 -0.22 -7.36 -8.72
C ASP A 41 0.28 -5.93 -8.52
N SER A 42 1.50 -5.61 -8.98
CA SER A 42 2.04 -4.26 -8.93
C SER A 42 1.19 -3.28 -9.72
N GLN A 43 0.71 -3.65 -10.92
CA GLN A 43 -0.21 -2.80 -11.69
C GLN A 43 -1.51 -2.56 -10.91
N ARG A 44 -2.09 -3.61 -10.30
CA ARG A 44 -3.31 -3.49 -9.49
C ARG A 44 -3.11 -2.58 -8.27
N MET A 45 -1.96 -2.66 -7.62
CA MET A 45 -1.61 -1.78 -6.50
C MET A 45 -1.47 -0.32 -6.96
N THR A 46 -0.83 -0.08 -8.11
CA THR A 46 -0.73 1.27 -8.69
C THR A 46 -2.10 1.84 -9.05
N ASP A 47 -2.99 1.04 -9.65
CA ASP A 47 -4.35 1.47 -10.00
C ASP A 47 -5.17 1.84 -8.75
N ALA A 48 -5.03 1.07 -7.67
CA ALA A 48 -5.68 1.36 -6.40
C ALA A 48 -5.15 2.66 -5.78
N LEU A 49 -3.83 2.87 -5.80
CA LEU A 49 -3.21 4.10 -5.30
C LEU A 49 -3.54 5.33 -6.15
N ALA A 50 -3.77 5.15 -7.45
CA ALA A 50 -4.21 6.23 -8.33
C ALA A 50 -5.59 6.78 -7.90
N ALA A 51 -6.50 5.92 -7.42
CA ALA A 51 -7.78 6.35 -6.85
C ALA A 51 -7.62 7.19 -5.57
N ASP A 52 -6.50 7.01 -4.85
CA ASP A 52 -6.12 7.82 -3.68
C ASP A 52 -5.29 9.07 -4.04
N GLY A 53 -5.09 9.36 -5.33
CA GLY A 53 -4.39 10.56 -5.82
C GLY A 53 -2.87 10.42 -5.95
N TYR A 54 -2.33 9.19 -5.93
CA TYR A 54 -0.93 8.96 -6.25
C TYR A 54 -0.67 8.92 -7.77
N VAL A 55 0.54 9.29 -8.16
CA VAL A 55 1.05 9.19 -9.53
C VAL A 55 2.33 8.35 -9.52
N ALA A 56 2.50 7.47 -10.50
CA ALA A 56 3.71 6.65 -10.59
C ALA A 56 4.96 7.51 -10.92
N THR A 57 6.10 7.11 -10.38
CA THR A 57 7.43 7.64 -10.74
C THR A 57 8.40 6.49 -10.96
N ASP A 58 9.35 6.68 -11.88
CA ASP A 58 10.44 5.75 -12.17
C ASP A 58 11.72 6.05 -11.35
N ALA A 59 11.74 7.21 -10.68
CA ALA A 59 12.84 7.65 -9.82
C ALA A 59 12.45 7.48 -8.35
N VAL A 60 13.29 6.81 -7.57
CA VAL A 60 13.02 6.53 -6.14
C VAL A 60 13.19 7.78 -5.30
N GLU A 61 14.13 8.66 -5.68
CA GLU A 61 14.40 9.96 -5.07
C GLU A 61 13.23 10.95 -5.17
N ASP A 62 12.34 10.72 -6.13
CA ASP A 62 11.15 11.52 -6.38
C ASP A 62 9.92 11.01 -5.62
N ALA A 63 10.01 9.84 -4.97
CA ALA A 63 8.85 9.15 -4.43
C ALA A 63 8.49 9.61 -3.02
N ASP A 64 7.20 9.87 -2.80
CA ASP A 64 6.61 10.01 -1.46
C ASP A 64 6.30 8.64 -0.83
N LEU A 65 6.19 7.60 -1.66
CA LEU A 65 5.94 6.21 -1.27
C LEU A 65 6.79 5.26 -2.13
N VAL A 66 7.49 4.33 -1.47
CA VAL A 66 8.23 3.25 -2.13
C VAL A 66 7.56 1.92 -1.83
N LEU A 67 7.16 1.19 -2.87
CA LEU A 67 6.53 -0.13 -2.77
C LEU A 67 7.46 -1.19 -3.34
N LEU A 68 7.96 -2.08 -2.47
CA LEU A 68 8.78 -3.23 -2.86
C LEU A 68 7.89 -4.48 -2.87
N ASN A 69 7.42 -4.89 -4.05
CA ASN A 69 6.58 -6.07 -4.21
C ASN A 69 7.46 -7.30 -4.43
N THR A 70 7.32 -8.32 -3.59
CA THR A 70 8.10 -9.57 -3.69
C THR A 70 7.22 -10.81 -3.67
N CYS A 71 7.79 -11.94 -4.05
CA CYS A 71 7.10 -13.22 -4.07
C CYS A 71 7.38 -13.98 -2.76
N HIS A 72 6.33 -14.26 -1.98
CA HIS A 72 6.43 -15.04 -0.74
C HIS A 72 6.96 -16.47 -0.97
N ILE A 73 6.63 -17.10 -2.10
CA ILE A 73 6.96 -18.51 -2.36
C ILE A 73 8.31 -18.70 -3.10
N ARG A 74 9.05 -17.61 -3.35
CA ARG A 74 10.35 -17.65 -4.03
C ARG A 74 11.38 -16.92 -3.18
N GLU A 75 12.10 -17.69 -2.37
CA GLU A 75 13.08 -17.21 -1.40
C GLU A 75 14.12 -16.23 -2.00
N LYS A 76 14.62 -16.51 -3.22
CA LYS A 76 15.55 -15.62 -3.94
C LYS A 76 15.00 -14.22 -4.25
N ALA A 77 13.67 -14.05 -4.34
CA ALA A 77 13.07 -12.74 -4.56
C ALA A 77 13.12 -11.89 -3.28
N ALA A 78 12.89 -12.51 -2.12
CA ALA A 78 12.99 -11.86 -0.82
C ALA A 78 14.45 -11.51 -0.47
N GLU A 79 15.40 -12.42 -0.71
CA GLU A 79 16.84 -12.18 -0.50
C GLU A 79 17.35 -10.93 -1.24
N LYS A 80 16.89 -10.71 -2.48
CA LYS A 80 17.24 -9.50 -3.26
C LYS A 80 16.78 -8.21 -2.58
N VAL A 81 15.55 -8.20 -2.06
CA VAL A 81 15.00 -7.05 -1.33
C VAL A 81 15.85 -6.76 -0.09
N TYR A 82 16.18 -7.77 0.71
CA TYR A 82 16.99 -7.60 1.91
C TYR A 82 18.41 -7.09 1.59
N SER A 83 19.01 -7.56 0.49
CA SER A 83 20.31 -7.06 0.05
C SER A 83 20.27 -5.59 -0.39
N GLU A 84 19.18 -5.13 -0.99
CA GLU A 84 19.02 -3.73 -1.40
C GLU A 84 18.71 -2.81 -0.22
N LEU A 85 18.06 -3.31 0.84
CA LEU A 85 17.74 -2.56 2.08
C LEU A 85 18.87 -2.57 3.13
N GLY A 86 19.75 -3.57 3.13
CA GLY A 86 20.85 -3.72 4.09
C GLY A 86 22.12 -2.94 3.76
N ARG A 87 22.06 -2.01 2.81
CA ARG A 87 23.12 -1.07 2.44
C ARG A 87 22.79 0.34 2.92
#